data_AF-A0A661H6L2-F1
#
_entry.id   AF-A0A661H6L2-F1
#
_cell.length_a   1.000
_cell.length_b   1.000
_cell.length_c   1.000
_cell.angle_alpha   90.00
_cell.angle_beta   90.00
_cell.angle_gamma   90.00
#
_symmetry.space_group_name_H-M   'P 1'
#
loop_
_entity.id
_entity.type
_entity.pdbx_description
1 polymer ?
#
loop_
_entity_poly.entity_id
_entity_poly.type
_entity_poly.pdbx_seq_one_letter_code
_entity_poly.pdbx_strand_id
1 'polypeptide(L)'
;MKIRSQVGMVLNLDKCIGCHTCSITCKNVWTSREGVEYAWFNNVETKPGIGYPNEWENQDKWNGGWKRKKNGKIEPRIGGKLKVLSKIFSNPDLPQIDEYYEP
;
A
#
# COMPACT_ATOMS: atom_id res chain seq x y z
N MET A 1 -2.77 12.86 28.92
CA MET A 1 -3.13 11.46 28.62
C MET A 1 -4.49 11.45 27.91
N LYS A 2 -4.58 10.87 26.70
CA LYS A 2 -5.85 10.75 25.95
C LYS A 2 -6.05 9.28 25.57
N ILE A 3 -6.82 8.54 26.36
CA ILE A 3 -7.06 7.11 26.13
C ILE A 3 -7.93 6.94 24.89
N ARG A 4 -7.54 5.99 24.03
CA ARG A 4 -8.26 5.55 22.82
C ARG A 4 -8.14 4.03 22.71
N SER A 5 -9.06 3.41 21.97
CA SER A 5 -9.06 1.97 21.68
C SER A 5 -9.10 1.70 20.17
N GLN A 6 -8.44 0.63 19.74
CA GLN A 6 -8.42 0.15 18.35
C GLN A 6 -8.32 -1.37 18.36
N VAL A 7 -9.02 -2.04 17.44
CA VAL A 7 -8.89 -3.49 17.23
C VAL A 7 -7.64 -3.74 16.38
N GLY A 8 -6.70 -4.51 16.91
CA GLY A 8 -5.50 -4.95 16.20
C GLY A 8 -5.67 -6.32 15.56
N MET A 9 -4.76 -6.69 14.65
CA MET A 9 -4.71 -8.00 14.00
C MET A 9 -3.29 -8.56 14.08
N VAL A 10 -3.18 -9.88 14.23
CA VAL A 10 -1.90 -10.61 14.21
C VAL A 10 -1.99 -11.72 13.17
N LEU A 11 -0.98 -11.80 12.29
CA LEU A 11 -0.83 -12.87 11.31
C LEU A 11 0.41 -13.70 11.69
N ASN A 12 0.21 -14.96 12.08
CA ASN A 12 1.32 -15.87 12.37
C ASN A 12 1.86 -16.46 11.07
N LEU A 13 3.04 -15.99 10.63
CA LEU A 13 3.66 -16.40 9.38
C LEU A 13 4.16 -17.85 9.38
N ASP A 14 4.43 -18.44 10.56
CA ASP A 14 4.80 -19.86 10.69
C ASP A 14 3.63 -20.80 10.34
N LYS A 15 2.39 -20.33 10.53
CA LYS A 15 1.17 -21.06 10.17
C LYS A 15 0.56 -20.61 8.84
N CYS A 16 1.19 -19.65 8.15
CA CYS A 16 0.73 -19.22 6.85
C CYS A 16 1.08 -20.27 5.80
N ILE A 17 0.08 -20.70 5.03
CA ILE A 17 0.24 -21.71 3.98
C ILE A 17 0.14 -21.14 2.57
N GLY A 18 0.05 -19.81 2.43
CA GLY A 18 0.02 -19.16 1.11
C GLY A 18 -1.16 -19.58 0.23
N CYS A 19 -2.34 -19.89 0.79
CA CYS A 19 -3.46 -20.45 0.02
C CYS A 19 -4.36 -19.43 -0.69
N HIS A 20 -4.16 -18.13 -0.47
CA HIS A 20 -4.96 -17.03 -1.06
C HIS A 20 -6.47 -17.01 -0.73
N THR A 21 -6.96 -17.85 0.18
CA THR A 21 -8.39 -17.86 0.56
C THR A 21 -8.88 -16.51 1.10
N CYS A 22 -8.04 -15.82 1.89
CA CYS A 22 -8.32 -14.46 2.39
C CYS A 22 -8.47 -13.44 1.25
N SER A 23 -7.70 -13.59 0.16
CA SER A 23 -7.77 -12.72 -1.00
C SER A 23 -9.06 -12.90 -1.79
N ILE A 24 -9.45 -14.15 -2.08
CA ILE A 24 -10.66 -14.46 -2.85
C ILE A 24 -11.93 -14.03 -2.12
N THR A 25 -12.03 -14.34 -0.82
CA THR A 25 -13.19 -13.93 -0.02
C THR A 25 -13.33 -12.41 0.03
N CYS A 26 -12.22 -11.67 0.20
CA CYS A 26 -12.22 -10.21 0.13
C CYS A 26 -12.63 -9.68 -1.25
N LYS A 27 -12.09 -10.26 -2.33
CA LYS A 27 -12.38 -9.88 -3.71
C LYS A 27 -13.87 -10.00 -4.00
N ASN A 28 -14.45 -11.18 -3.76
CA ASN A 28 -15.84 -11.49 -4.05
C ASN A 28 -16.83 -10.55 -3.35
N VAL A 29 -16.54 -10.17 -2.10
CA VAL A 29 -17.45 -9.32 -1.32
C VAL A 29 -17.28 -7.85 -1.70
N TRP A 30 -16.05 -7.38 -1.94
CA TRP A 30 -15.77 -5.94 -1.95
C TRP A 30 -15.33 -5.36 -3.29
N THR A 31 -14.53 -6.09 -4.08
CA THR A 31 -13.80 -5.54 -5.24
C THR A 31 -14.02 -6.30 -6.55
N SER A 32 -15.22 -6.85 -6.75
CA SER A 32 -15.63 -7.53 -8.01
C SER A 32 -16.32 -6.61 -9.05
N ARG A 33 -16.30 -5.29 -8.85
CA ARG A 33 -16.91 -4.32 -9.78
C ARG A 33 -15.86 -3.76 -10.74
N GLU A 34 -16.33 -3.33 -11.92
CA GLU A 34 -15.51 -2.58 -12.88
C GLU A 34 -14.89 -1.32 -12.24
N GLY A 35 -13.63 -1.04 -12.57
CA GLY A 35 -12.76 -0.03 -11.98
C GLY A 35 -11.93 -0.49 -10.77
N VAL A 36 -12.21 -1.67 -10.20
CA VAL A 36 -11.49 -2.24 -9.04
C VAL A 36 -11.23 -3.74 -9.15
N GLU A 37 -11.46 -4.33 -10.33
CA GLU A 37 -11.20 -5.73 -10.65
C GLU A 37 -9.72 -6.08 -10.51
N TYR A 38 -8.81 -5.17 -10.87
CA TYR A 38 -7.38 -5.34 -10.64
C TYR A 38 -7.02 -5.26 -9.15
N ALA A 39 -7.82 -4.59 -8.32
CA ALA A 39 -7.47 -4.21 -6.96
C ALA A 39 -7.71 -5.32 -5.92
N TRP A 40 -6.64 -5.75 -5.25
CA TRP A 40 -6.70 -6.75 -4.18
C TRP A 40 -6.48 -6.09 -2.81
N PHE A 41 -7.55 -5.75 -2.10
CA PHE A 41 -7.44 -5.15 -0.75
C PHE A 41 -6.70 -6.04 0.24
N ASN A 42 -6.90 -7.36 0.12
CA ASN A 42 -6.09 -8.36 0.80
C ASN A 42 -5.37 -9.19 -0.28
N ASN A 43 -4.06 -9.06 -0.38
CA ASN A 43 -3.21 -9.86 -1.25
C ASN A 43 -2.24 -10.73 -0.42
N VAL A 44 -1.68 -11.75 -1.06
CA VAL A 44 -0.65 -12.63 -0.47
C VAL A 44 0.52 -12.64 -1.43
N GLU A 45 1.74 -12.47 -0.89
CA GLU A 45 2.98 -12.39 -1.66
C GLU A 45 3.96 -13.45 -1.19
N THR A 46 4.59 -14.15 -2.14
CA THR A 46 5.69 -15.07 -1.86
C THR A 46 7.00 -14.29 -1.76
N LYS A 47 7.80 -14.59 -0.72
CA LYS A 47 9.16 -14.06 -0.58
C LYS A 47 10.20 -15.17 -0.80
N PRO A 48 11.33 -14.87 -1.48
CA PRO A 48 11.69 -13.59 -2.10
C PRO A 48 10.81 -13.22 -3.32
N GLY A 49 10.52 -11.93 -3.49
CA GLY A 49 9.63 -11.44 -4.56
C GLY A 49 9.40 -9.92 -4.49
N ILE A 50 8.94 -9.33 -5.60
CA ILE A 50 8.77 -7.87 -5.79
C ILE A 50 7.44 -7.32 -5.26
N GLY A 51 6.46 -8.20 -5.04
CA GLY A 51 5.16 -7.84 -4.45
C GLY A 51 4.14 -7.25 -5.42
N TYR A 52 3.04 -6.72 -4.87
CA TYR A 52 1.94 -6.11 -5.62
C TYR A 52 1.53 -4.77 -4.97
N PRO A 53 1.60 -3.62 -5.67
CA PRO A 53 2.23 -3.44 -6.98
C PRO A 53 3.74 -3.74 -6.95
N ASN A 54 4.35 -3.85 -8.12
CA ASN A 54 5.76 -4.17 -8.27
C ASN A 54 6.66 -3.19 -7.48
N GLU A 55 7.59 -3.75 -6.71
CA GLU A 55 8.53 -3.03 -5.87
C GLU A 55 7.87 -2.09 -4.84
N TRP A 56 6.66 -2.38 -4.33
CA TRP A 56 5.97 -1.48 -3.39
C TRP A 56 6.80 -1.14 -2.14
N GLU A 57 7.77 -1.98 -1.76
CA GLU A 57 8.71 -1.74 -0.65
C GLU A 57 9.75 -0.64 -0.96
N ASN A 58 10.01 -0.34 -2.23
CA ASN A 58 11.01 0.64 -2.69
C ASN A 58 10.50 2.10 -2.53
N GLN A 59 10.78 2.70 -1.36
CA GLN A 59 10.33 4.06 -1.06
C GLN A 59 11.17 5.16 -1.72
N ASP A 60 12.27 4.81 -2.39
CA ASP A 60 13.02 5.76 -3.20
C ASP A 60 12.38 5.91 -4.59
N LYS A 61 11.65 4.87 -5.06
CA LYS A 61 10.73 4.92 -6.21
C LYS A 61 9.37 5.54 -5.84
N TRP A 62 8.70 5.00 -4.83
CA TRP A 62 7.27 5.28 -4.58
C TRP A 62 6.97 6.43 -3.62
N ASN A 63 7.98 6.94 -2.90
CA ASN A 63 7.82 8.10 -2.02
C ASN A 63 6.71 7.98 -0.95
N GLY A 64 6.41 6.75 -0.50
CA GLY A 64 5.45 6.47 0.56
C GLY A 64 5.97 6.76 1.98
N GLY A 65 5.03 6.81 2.93
CA GLY A 65 5.33 6.96 4.36
C GLY A 65 5.87 8.33 4.78
N TRP A 66 6.64 8.33 5.88
CA TRP A 66 7.16 9.53 6.54
C TRP A 66 8.69 9.52 6.60
N LYS A 67 9.29 10.72 6.60
CA LYS A 67 10.71 10.91 6.93
C LYS A 67 10.87 11.86 8.11
N ARG A 68 11.92 11.64 8.89
CA ARG A 68 12.30 12.49 10.02
C ARG A 68 13.34 13.51 9.59
N LYS A 69 13.04 14.79 9.80
CA LYS A 69 13.98 15.89 9.54
C LYS A 69 15.08 15.96 10.60
N LYS A 70 16.17 16.66 10.27
CA LYS A 70 17.25 16.98 11.22
C LYS A 70 16.76 17.69 12.49
N ASN A 71 15.69 18.49 12.38
CA ASN A 71 15.06 19.18 13.51
C ASN A 71 14.07 18.31 14.31
N GLY A 72 14.01 17.00 14.06
CA GLY A 72 13.15 16.05 14.75
C GLY A 72 11.69 16.03 14.29
N LYS A 73 11.23 16.99 13.49
CA LYS A 73 9.87 16.99 12.93
C LYS A 73 9.73 15.93 11.83
N ILE A 74 8.52 15.38 11.70
CA ILE A 74 8.17 14.46 10.61
C ILE A 74 7.62 15.23 9.39
N GLU A 75 7.86 14.72 8.20
CA GLU A 75 7.18 15.15 6.98
C GLU A 75 6.84 13.94 6.10
N PRO A 76 5.76 14.00 5.30
CA PRO A 76 5.51 12.98 4.29
C PRO A 76 6.68 12.89 3.32
N ARG A 77 7.06 11.67 2.92
CA ARG A 77 8.17 11.47 1.98
C ARG A 77 7.87 12.14 0.63
N ILE A 78 6.62 12.05 0.16
CA ILE A 78 6.11 12.76 -1.03
C ILE A 78 6.32 14.28 -0.99
N GLY A 79 6.31 14.91 0.20
CA GLY A 79 6.58 16.33 0.40
C GLY A 79 5.76 17.01 1.50
N GLY A 80 6.15 18.23 1.85
CA GLY A 80 5.30 19.12 2.67
C GLY A 80 4.09 19.64 1.89
N LYS A 81 3.14 20.29 2.58
CA LYS A 81 1.83 20.70 2.03
C LYS A 81 1.90 21.38 0.64
N LEU A 82 2.77 22.39 0.47
CA LEU A 82 2.90 23.11 -0.81
C LEU A 82 3.45 22.23 -1.93
N LYS A 83 4.41 21.35 -1.63
CA LYS A 83 4.98 20.41 -2.61
C LYS A 83 3.97 19.34 -3.03
N VAL A 84 3.12 18.90 -2.10
CA VAL A 84 2.03 17.98 -2.44
C VAL A 84 1.00 18.67 -3.33
N LEU A 85 0.64 19.92 -3.01
CA LEU A 85 -0.30 20.70 -3.82
C LEU A 85 0.21 20.94 -5.25
N SER A 86 1.51 21.21 -5.44
CA SER A 86 2.07 21.38 -6.78
C SER A 86 2.05 20.12 -7.64
N LYS A 87 1.83 18.93 -7.05
CA LYS A 87 1.75 17.64 -7.74
C LYS A 87 0.31 17.20 -8.02
N ILE A 88 -0.70 18.01 -7.70
CA ILE A 88 -2.11 17.58 -7.75
C ILE A 88 -2.60 17.23 -9.16
N PHE A 89 -2.13 17.96 -10.18
CA PHE A 89 -2.60 17.78 -11.56
C PHE A 89 -1.94 16.59 -12.26
N SER A 90 -0.77 16.18 -11.78
CA SER A 90 -0.08 14.97 -12.24
C SER A 90 0.85 14.50 -11.14
N ASN A 91 0.49 13.42 -10.48
CA ASN A 91 1.30 12.86 -9.41
C ASN A 91 2.42 12.00 -10.03
N PRO A 92 3.70 12.43 -9.95
CA PRO A 92 4.81 11.71 -10.57
C PRO A 92 5.14 10.39 -9.85
N ASP A 93 4.67 10.20 -8.62
CA ASP A 93 4.95 9.03 -7.79
C ASP A 93 3.81 7.99 -7.85
N LEU A 94 2.79 8.20 -8.69
CA LEU A 94 1.61 7.34 -8.78
C LEU A 94 1.93 6.02 -9.54
N PRO A 95 1.74 4.84 -8.92
CA PRO A 95 1.84 3.58 -9.64
C PRO A 95 0.83 3.51 -10.78
N GLN A 96 1.31 3.15 -11.97
CA GLN A 96 0.46 2.95 -13.15
C GLN A 96 -0.16 1.55 -13.14
N ILE A 97 -1.12 1.30 -14.03
CA ILE A 97 -1.81 0.00 -14.10
C ILE A 97 -0.83 -1.16 -14.35
N ASP A 98 0.22 -0.95 -15.16
CA ASP A 98 1.25 -1.95 -15.48
C ASP A 98 2.11 -2.35 -14.27
N GLU A 99 2.13 -1.53 -13.22
CA GLU A 99 2.82 -1.86 -11.96
C GLU A 99 1.96 -2.79 -11.09
N TYR A 100 0.66 -2.92 -11.41
CA TYR A 100 -0.23 -3.94 -10.89
C TYR A 100 -0.33 -5.08 -11.93
N TYR A 101 -1.36 -5.03 -12.78
CA TYR A 101 -1.58 -5.82 -13.98
C TYR A 101 -2.78 -5.24 -14.74
N GLU A 102 -2.85 -5.42 -16.06
CA GLU A 102 -4.06 -5.15 -16.84
C GLU A 102 -5.06 -6.30 -16.62
N PRO A 103 -6.25 -6.03 -16.03
CA PRO A 103 -7.18 -7.06 -15.58
C PRO A 103 -7.98 -7.77 -16.68
#